data_AF-A0A355WGK5-F1
#
_entry.id   AF-A0A355WGK5-F1
#
_cell.length_a   1.000
_cell.length_b   1.000
_cell.length_c   1.000
_cell.angle_alpha   90.00
_cell.angle_beta   90.00
_cell.angle_gamma   90.00
#
_symmetry.space_group_name_H-M   'P 1'
#
loop_
_entity.id
_entity.type
_entity.pdbx_description
1 polymer ?
#
loop_
_entity_poly.entity_id
_entity_poly.type
_entity_poly.pdbx_seq_one_letter_code
_entity_poly.pdbx_strand_id
1 'polypeptide(L)' 'MTIKEELLNKIQNKTAVIGVVGLGYVGLPLAVEKAKAGYKVIGFDVQDSKVKMVNEGHNYIGDIVDSDLSNLVKSGKL' A
#
# COMPACT_ATOMS: atom_id res chain seq x y z
N MET A 1 -6.31 28.49 -1.98
CA MET A 1 -5.33 27.40 -1.79
C MET A 1 -4.99 26.85 -3.16
N THR A 2 -3.71 26.74 -3.50
CA THR A 2 -3.26 26.16 -4.76
C THR A 2 -3.32 24.63 -4.70
N ILE A 3 -3.35 23.97 -5.87
CA ILE A 3 -3.27 22.50 -5.95
C ILE A 3 -2.02 21.98 -5.23
N LYS A 4 -0.89 22.68 -5.37
CA LYS A 4 0.35 22.35 -4.68
C LYS A 4 0.17 22.34 -3.16
N GLU A 5 -0.42 23.40 -2.60
CA GLU A 5 -0.67 23.51 -1.15
C GLU A 5 -1.60 22.41 -0.65
N GLU A 6 -2.66 22.09 -1.40
CA GLU A 6 -3.58 21.00 -1.05
C GLU A 6 -2.86 19.64 -1.01
N LEU A 7 -2.05 19.35 -2.03
CA LEU A 7 -1.29 18.09 -2.10
C LEU A 7 -0.25 17.99 -0.97
N LEU A 8 0.49 19.08 -0.71
CA LEU A 8 1.45 19.11 0.40
C LEU A 8 0.76 18.86 1.74
N ASN A 9 -0.40 19.47 1.97
CA ASN A 9 -1.18 19.24 3.19
C ASN A 9 -1.68 17.80 3.31
N LYS A 10 -2.12 17.17 2.21
CA LYS A 10 -2.54 15.76 2.22
C LYS A 10 -1.38 14.82 2.53
N ILE A 11 -0.18 15.12 2.05
CA ILE A 11 1.03 14.35 2.34
C ILE A 11 1.41 14.53 3.82
N GLN A 12 1.54 15.77 4.30
CA GLN A 12 1.93 16.06 5.69
C GLN A 12 0.97 15.44 6.70
N ASN A 13 -0.34 15.49 6.44
CA ASN A 13 -1.38 14.94 7.31
C ASN A 13 -1.71 13.47 7.02
N LYS A 14 -0.99 12.81 6.10
CA LYS A 14 -1.19 11.40 5.72
C LYS A 14 -2.61 11.06 5.23
N THR A 15 -3.31 12.04 4.68
CA THR A 15 -4.64 11.86 4.08
C THR A 15 -4.58 11.66 2.56
N ALA A 16 -3.40 11.78 1.96
CA ALA A 16 -3.17 11.35 0.59
C ALA A 16 -3.40 9.83 0.46
N VAL A 17 -3.99 9.42 -0.67
CA VAL A 17 -4.05 8.00 -1.05
C VAL A 17 -2.87 7.73 -1.97
N ILE A 18 -2.08 6.70 -1.65
CA ILE A 18 -0.90 6.33 -2.43
C ILE A 18 -1.26 5.18 -3.36
N GLY A 19 -1.07 5.36 -4.67
CA GLY A 19 -1.14 4.27 -5.64
C GLY A 19 0.23 3.65 -5.86
N VAL A 20 0.33 2.32 -5.84
CA VAL A 20 1.55 1.59 -6.22
C VAL A 20 1.24 0.70 -7.42
N VAL A 21 1.91 0.94 -8.54
CA VAL A 21 1.73 0.17 -9.79
C VAL A 21 2.86 -0.86 -9.92
N GLY A 22 2.47 -2.13 -9.97
CA GLY A 22 3.32 -3.29 -9.85
C GLY A 22 3.43 -3.76 -8.39
N LEU A 23 3.00 -4.98 -8.10
CA LEU A 23 3.13 -5.66 -6.79
C LEU A 23 4.16 -6.78 -6.90
N GLY A 24 5.30 -6.44 -7.48
CA GLY A 24 6.48 -7.30 -7.50
C GLY A 24 7.32 -7.17 -6.24
N TYR A 25 8.55 -7.66 -6.34
CA TYR A 25 9.55 -7.64 -5.27
C TYR A 25 9.78 -6.25 -4.64
N VAL A 26 9.73 -5.17 -5.43
CA VAL A 26 9.91 -3.80 -4.92
C VAL A 26 8.58 -3.14 -4.55
N GLY A 27 7.56 -3.37 -5.35
CA GLY A 27 6.29 -2.64 -5.23
C GLY A 27 5.48 -3.06 -4.01
N LEU A 28 5.39 -4.36 -3.70
CA LEU A 28 4.64 -4.81 -2.54
C LEU A 28 5.28 -4.35 -1.21
N PRO A 29 6.61 -4.42 -0.99
CA PRO A 29 7.22 -3.86 0.22
C PRO A 29 7.03 -2.35 0.32
N LEU A 30 7.12 -1.62 -0.80
CA LEU A 30 6.85 -0.20 -0.81
C LEU A 30 5.40 0.10 -0.38
N ALA A 31 4.42 -0.65 -0.89
CA ALA A 31 3.02 -0.50 -0.52
C ALA A 31 2.81 -0.74 0.98
N VAL A 32 3.38 -1.82 1.52
CA VAL A 32 3.33 -2.16 2.95
C VAL A 32 3.96 -1.06 3.80
N GLU A 33 5.16 -0.57 3.45
CA GLU A 33 5.83 0.46 4.24
C GLU A 33 5.08 1.81 4.21
N LYS A 34 4.44 2.18 3.10
CA LYS A 34 3.59 3.38 3.05
C LYS A 34 2.31 3.21 3.87
N ALA A 35 1.72 2.02 3.87
CA ALA A 35 0.55 1.73 4.70
C ALA A 35 0.91 1.75 6.20
N LYS A 36 2.04 1.15 6.60
CA LYS A 36 2.61 1.27 7.96
C LYS A 36 2.89 2.71 8.38
N ALA A 37 3.36 3.53 7.43
CA ALA A 37 3.58 4.95 7.68
C ALA A 37 2.27 5.73 7.94
N GLY A 38 1.09 5.11 7.73
CA GLY A 38 -0.23 5.63 8.11
C GLY A 38 -1.13 6.01 6.93
N TYR A 39 -0.62 5.93 5.69
CA TYR A 39 -1.37 6.26 4.49
C TYR A 39 -2.38 5.15 4.15
N LYS A 40 -3.41 5.52 3.41
CA LYS A 40 -4.19 4.54 2.65
C LYS A 40 -3.45 4.25 1.34
N VAL A 41 -3.23 2.97 1.04
CA VAL A 41 -2.51 2.54 -0.16
C VAL A 41 -3.45 1.73 -1.04
N ILE A 42 -3.30 1.85 -2.36
CA ILE A 42 -3.97 1.02 -3.35
C ILE A 42 -2.88 0.41 -4.23
N GLY A 43 -2.78 -0.92 -4.21
CA GLY A 43 -1.90 -1.68 -5.08
C GLY A 43 -2.55 -2.01 -6.41
N PHE A 44 -1.79 -1.94 -7.50
CA PHE A 44 -2.21 -2.36 -8.83
C PHE A 44 -1.20 -3.35 -9.39
N ASP A 45 -1.64 -4.47 -9.94
CA ASP A 45 -0.81 -5.39 -10.72
C ASP A 45 -1.63 -5.95 -11.88
N VAL A 46 -0.94 -6.37 -12.95
CA VAL A 46 -1.59 -7.00 -14.11
C VAL A 46 -1.96 -8.47 -13.84
N GLN A 47 -1.37 -9.06 -12.80
CA GLN A 47 -1.65 -10.43 -12.38
C GLN A 47 -2.71 -10.45 -11.28
N ASP A 48 -3.94 -10.84 -11.64
CA ASP A 48 -5.07 -10.97 -10.71
C ASP A 48 -4.76 -11.86 -9.50
N SER A 49 -3.95 -12.92 -9.71
CA SER A 49 -3.52 -13.82 -8.64
C SER A 49 -2.77 -13.09 -7.53
N LYS A 50 -1.87 -12.16 -7.87
CA LYS A 50 -1.14 -11.35 -6.90
C LYS A 50 -2.04 -10.40 -6.15
N VAL A 51 -2.94 -9.73 -6.86
CA VAL A 51 -3.92 -8.82 -6.25
C VAL A 51 -4.80 -9.58 -5.26
N LYS A 52 -5.27 -10.77 -5.63
CA LYS A 52 -6.06 -11.64 -4.75
C LYS A 52 -5.28 -12.05 -3.50
N MET A 53 -4.04 -12.54 -3.65
CA MET A 53 -3.21 -12.92 -2.51
C MET A 53 -2.99 -11.74 -1.56
N VAL A 54 -2.67 -10.55 -2.07
CA VAL A 54 -2.51 -9.35 -1.24
C VAL A 54 -3.81 -9.02 -0.50
N ASN A 55 -4.95 -8.98 -1.18
CA ASN A 55 -6.25 -8.68 -0.57
C ASN A 55 -6.72 -9.73 0.46
N GLU A 56 -6.19 -10.95 0.39
CA GLU A 56 -6.40 -12.01 1.39
C GLU A 56 -5.38 -11.94 2.54
N GLY A 57 -4.39 -11.04 2.45
CA GLY A 57 -3.31 -10.92 3.43
C GLY A 57 -2.21 -11.99 3.27
N HIS A 58 -2.16 -12.66 2.12
CA HIS A 58 -1.18 -13.69 1.80
C HIS A 58 0.05 -13.09 1.12
N ASN A 59 1.17 -13.17 1.82
CA ASN A 59 2.46 -12.74 1.30
C ASN A 59 3.06 -13.82 0.38
N TYR A 60 3.67 -13.39 -0.70
CA TYR A 60 4.39 -14.25 -1.67
C TYR A 60 5.83 -13.78 -1.92
N ILE A 61 6.34 -12.85 -1.10
CA ILE A 61 7.71 -12.38 -1.18
C ILE A 61 8.40 -12.46 0.19
N GLY A 62 9.70 -12.75 0.21
CA GLY A 62 10.46 -12.95 1.45
C GLY A 62 10.72 -11.68 2.27
N ASP A 63 10.55 -10.50 1.69
CA ASP A 63 10.98 -9.22 2.27
C ASP A 63 9.88 -8.51 3.08
N ILE A 64 8.80 -9.22 3.39
CA ILE A 64 7.68 -8.72 4.18
C ILE A 64 7.37 -9.73 5.27
N VAL A 65 7.04 -9.24 6.47
CA VAL A 65 6.51 -10.07 7.54
C VAL A 65 5.04 -10.33 7.27
N ASP A 66 4.62 -11.60 7.21
CA ASP A 66 3.25 -12.00 6.87
C ASP A 66 2.18 -11.33 7.75
N SER A 67 2.48 -11.15 9.04
CA SER A 67 1.57 -10.48 9.98
C SER A 67 1.38 -9.01 9.65
N ASP A 68 2.40 -8.31 9.14
CA ASP A 68 2.27 -6.91 8.75
C ASP A 68 1.28 -6.78 7.60
N LEU A 69 1.45 -7.58 6.55
CA LEU A 69 0.55 -7.57 5.40
C LEU A 69 -0.89 -7.91 5.83
N SER A 70 -1.09 -9.00 6.57
CA SER A 70 -2.42 -9.41 7.03
C SER A 70 -3.11 -8.33 7.88
N ASN A 71 -2.37 -7.66 8.77
CA ASN A 71 -2.92 -6.60 9.62
C ASN A 71 -3.29 -5.34 8.83
N LEU A 72 -2.48 -4.96 7.84
CA LEU A 72 -2.75 -3.80 6.99
C LEU A 72 -4.00 -4.01 6.15
N VAL A 73 -4.17 -5.21 5.60
CA VAL A 73 -5.35 -5.61 4.82
C VAL A 73 -6.61 -5.62 5.71
N LYS A 74 -6.55 -6.27 6.87
CA LYS A 74 -7.66 -6.28 7.84
C LYS A 74 -8.06 -4.88 8.32
N SER A 75 -7.11 -3.96 8.43
CA SER A 75 -7.37 -2.57 8.81
C SER A 75 -7.79 -1.66 7.63
N GLY A 76 -7.85 -2.20 6.41
CA GLY A 76 -8.23 -1.46 5.20
C GLY A 76 -7.22 -0.38 4.79
N LYS A 77 -5.96 -0.53 5.20
CA LYS A 77 -4.87 0.41 4.90
C LYS A 77 -4.10 0.06 3.63
N LEU A 78 -4.13 -1.20 3.21
CA LEU A 78 -3.64 -1.72 1.94
C LEU A 78 -4.65 -2.72 1.37
#